data_AF-A0A2V8CDF7-F1
#
_entry.id   AF-A0A2V8CDF7-F1
#
_cell.length_a   1.000
_cell.length_b   1.000
_cell.length_c   1.000
_cell.angle_alpha   90.00
_cell.angle_beta   90.00
_cell.angle_gamma   90.00
#
_symmetry.space_group_name_H-M   'P 1'
#
loop_
_entity.id
_entity.type
_entity.pdbx_description
1 polymer ?
#
loop_
_entity_poly.entity_id
_entity_poly.type
_entity_poly.pdbx_seq_one_letter_code
_entity_poly.pdbx_strand_id
1 'polypeptide(L)'
;MAQTFDGGASFAQSLVNRKTNHVGVICTNGTGCAPGTRNLLDLFEVAINAAGKSAIVYTDDTLTKTGDGQPLPQIVLATEK
;
A
#
# COMPACT_ATOMS: atom_id res chain seq x y z
N MET A 1 1.96 16.16 1.85
CA MET A 1 0.49 16.37 1.92
C MET A 1 0.04 16.91 0.57
N ALA A 2 -1.06 16.41 0.01
CA ALA A 2 -1.61 16.96 -1.24
C ALA A 2 -2.07 18.41 -1.00
N GLN A 3 -1.79 19.31 -1.94
CA GLN A 3 -2.17 20.72 -1.88
C GLN A 3 -3.08 21.06 -3.06
N THR A 4 -4.00 22.00 -2.85
CA THR A 4 -4.90 22.52 -3.89
C THR A 4 -4.85 24.05 -3.89
N PHE A 5 -5.03 24.65 -5.07
CA PHE A 5 -5.09 26.10 -5.27
C PHE A 5 -6.52 26.64 -5.41
N ASP A 6 -7.53 25.77 -5.47
CA ASP A 6 -8.95 26.13 -5.65
C ASP A 6 -9.83 25.72 -4.46
N GLY A 7 -9.23 25.42 -3.31
CA GLY A 7 -9.95 24.92 -2.14
C GLY A 7 -10.48 23.49 -2.31
N GLY A 8 -10.02 22.75 -3.33
CA GLY A 8 -10.46 21.39 -3.64
C GLY A 8 -11.73 21.35 -4.48
N ALA A 9 -12.08 22.46 -5.13
CA ALA A 9 -13.24 22.54 -6.01
C ALA A 9 -13.14 21.58 -7.20
N SER A 10 -11.92 21.31 -7.68
CA SER A 10 -11.64 20.35 -8.74
C SER A 10 -10.58 19.34 -8.31
N PHE A 11 -10.79 18.06 -8.62
CA PHE A 11 -9.77 17.02 -8.47
C PHE A 11 -9.82 16.02 -9.62
N ALA A 12 -8.66 15.45 -9.95
CA ALA A 12 -8.53 14.31 -10.83
C ALA A 12 -7.84 13.18 -10.05
N GLN A 13 -8.35 11.97 -10.20
CA GLN A 13 -7.77 10.79 -9.58
C GLN A 13 -7.34 9.80 -10.65
N SER A 14 -6.13 9.27 -10.51
CA SER A 14 -5.64 8.16 -11.31
C SER A 14 -5.35 6.97 -10.40
N LEU A 15 -5.70 5.77 -10.86
CA LEU A 15 -5.51 4.55 -10.10
C LEU A 15 -4.20 3.88 -10.52
N VAL A 16 -3.28 3.70 -9.58
CA VAL A 16 -1.98 3.04 -9.85
C VAL A 16 -2.07 1.51 -9.84
N ASN A 17 -2.97 0.92 -9.05
CA ASN A 17 -3.22 -0.52 -9.01
C ASN A 17 -4.66 -0.81 -8.54
N ARG A 18 -5.29 -1.85 -9.11
CA ARG A 18 -6.63 -2.34 -8.75
C ARG A 18 -6.61 -3.48 -7.72
N LYS A 19 -5.44 -4.08 -7.46
CA LYS A 19 -5.32 -5.22 -6.53
C LYS A 19 -5.30 -4.74 -5.09
N THR A 20 -6.04 -5.43 -4.23
CA THR A 20 -5.97 -5.26 -2.78
C THR A 20 -4.59 -5.70 -2.27
N ASN A 21 -3.99 -4.93 -1.38
CA ASN A 21 -2.69 -5.21 -0.77
C ASN A 21 -2.77 -5.95 0.57
N HIS A 22 -3.96 -6.04 1.17
CA HIS A 22 -4.22 -6.81 2.39
C HIS A 22 -5.71 -7.16 2.54
N VAL A 23 -6.00 -8.34 3.07
CA VAL A 23 -7.36 -8.76 3.45
C VAL A 23 -7.35 -9.29 4.88
N GLY A 24 -8.27 -8.79 5.70
CA GLY A 24 -8.44 -9.25 7.08
C GLY A 24 -8.07 -8.21 8.12
N VAL A 25 -7.67 -8.69 9.30
CA VAL A 25 -7.37 -7.85 10.46
C VAL A 25 -5.92 -7.37 10.42
N ILE A 26 -5.76 -6.05 10.55
CA ILE A 26 -4.47 -5.43 10.86
C ILE A 26 -4.35 -5.34 12.38
N CYS A 27 -3.31 -5.98 12.91
CA CYS A 27 -2.97 -5.94 14.32
C CYS A 27 -2.00 -4.77 14.59
N THR A 28 -2.31 -3.98 15.62
CA THR A 28 -1.57 -2.77 16.00
C THR A 28 -0.53 -3.00 17.09
N ASN A 29 -0.31 -4.26 17.50
CA ASN A 29 0.62 -4.64 18.57
C ASN A 29 2.06 -4.88 18.08
N GLY A 30 2.46 -4.23 16.98
CA GLY A 30 3.77 -4.41 16.36
C GLY A 30 4.00 -5.86 15.89
N THR A 31 5.12 -6.47 16.30
CA THR A 31 5.46 -7.86 15.98
C THR A 31 4.83 -8.89 16.91
N GLY A 32 4.10 -8.46 17.95
CA GLY A 32 3.48 -9.34 18.96
C GLY A 32 2.12 -9.90 18.55
N CYS A 33 1.81 -9.96 17.27
CA CYS A 33 0.49 -10.31 16.75
C CYS A 33 0.34 -11.83 16.57
N ALA A 34 -0.90 -12.31 16.71
CA ALA A 34 -1.20 -13.72 16.51
C ALA A 34 -1.03 -14.11 15.02
N PRO A 35 -0.72 -15.40 14.74
CA PRO A 35 -0.77 -15.93 13.38
C PRO A 35 -2.11 -15.61 12.73
N GLY A 36 -2.08 -15.20 11.46
CA GLY A 36 -3.24 -14.90 10.63
C GLY A 36 -3.59 -13.42 10.58
N THR A 37 -2.85 -12.56 11.30
CA THR A 37 -3.04 -11.11 11.30
C THR A 37 -1.82 -10.38 10.76
N ARG A 38 -2.03 -9.22 10.15
CA ARG A 38 -0.94 -8.39 9.61
C ARG A 38 -0.44 -7.42 10.64
N ASN A 39 0.88 -7.38 10.84
CA ASN A 39 1.52 -6.39 11.70
C ASN A 39 1.44 -4.99 11.06
N LEU A 40 1.17 -3.95 11.84
CA LEU A 40 1.23 -2.56 11.39
C LEU A 40 2.70 -2.06 11.30
N LEU A 41 3.46 -2.61 10.34
CA LEU A 41 4.86 -2.27 10.06
C LEU A 41 5.05 -1.82 8.60
N ASP A 42 4.08 -1.10 8.07
CA ASP A 42 3.99 -0.82 6.65
C ASP A 42 5.05 0.15 6.15
N LEU A 43 5.75 -0.28 5.10
CA LEU A 43 6.37 0.63 4.17
C LEU A 43 5.30 1.16 3.22
N PHE A 44 5.18 2.49 3.14
CA PHE A 44 4.39 3.20 2.14
C PHE A 44 5.14 4.46 1.69
N GLU A 45 5.56 4.51 0.43
CA GLU A 45 6.28 5.63 -0.15
C GLU A 45 5.71 6.01 -1.52
N VAL A 46 5.71 7.30 -1.83
CA VAL A 46 5.23 7.84 -3.11
C VAL A 46 6.31 8.74 -3.70
N ALA A 47 6.69 8.47 -4.95
CA ALA A 47 7.55 9.32 -5.75
C ALA A 47 6.80 9.83 -6.99
N ILE A 48 7.13 11.04 -7.44
CA ILE A 48 6.58 11.66 -8.65
C ILE A 48 7.71 11.86 -9.65
N ASN A 49 7.53 11.41 -10.89
CA ASN A 49 8.52 11.60 -11.95
C ASN A 49 8.40 12.98 -12.63
N ALA A 50 9.32 13.30 -13.55
CA ALA A 50 9.31 14.57 -14.28
C ALA A 50 8.06 14.80 -15.16
N ALA A 51 7.33 13.72 -15.51
CA ALA A 51 6.07 13.80 -16.23
C ALA A 51 4.84 14.00 -15.31
N GLY A 52 5.05 14.18 -14.00
CA GLY A 52 3.99 14.34 -13.01
C GLY A 52 3.27 13.03 -12.65
N LYS A 53 3.81 11.87 -13.06
CA LYS A 53 3.21 10.56 -12.82
C LYS A 53 3.70 9.96 -11.51
N SER A 54 2.79 9.32 -10.79
CA SER A 54 3.08 8.71 -9.49
C SER A 54 3.63 7.28 -9.59
N ALA A 55 4.57 6.97 -8.70
CA ALA A 55 5.09 5.65 -8.41
C ALA A 55 4.93 5.40 -6.90
N ILE A 56 4.21 4.34 -6.54
CA ILE A 56 3.88 4.01 -5.15
C ILE A 56 4.54 2.69 -4.79
N VAL A 57 5.35 2.69 -3.74
CA VAL A 57 5.91 1.50 -3.12
C VAL A 57 5.12 1.19 -1.86
N TYR A 58 4.60 -0.03 -1.74
CA TYR A 58 3.80 -0.44 -0.58
C TYR A 58 4.02 -1.92 -0.23
N THR A 59 3.58 -2.30 0.97
CA THR A 59 3.64 -3.68 1.45
C THR A 59 2.35 -4.44 1.11
N ASP A 60 2.47 -5.56 0.40
CA ASP A 60 1.40 -6.46 -0.02
C ASP A 60 1.60 -7.86 0.60
N ASP A 61 0.60 -8.38 1.30
CA ASP A 61 0.64 -9.73 1.89
C ASP A 61 -0.32 -10.72 1.20
N THR A 62 -0.89 -10.35 0.05
CA THR A 62 -1.82 -11.19 -0.71
C THR A 62 -1.13 -12.08 -1.74
N LEU A 63 0.17 -11.88 -1.96
CA LEU A 63 0.95 -12.48 -3.05
C LEU A 63 1.46 -13.89 -2.73
N THR A 64 2.12 -14.05 -1.59
CA THR A 64 2.70 -15.33 -1.16
C THR A 64 2.40 -15.63 0.30
N LYS A 65 2.47 -16.91 0.66
CA LYS A 65 2.26 -17.41 2.02
C LYS A 65 3.42 -18.29 2.45
N THR A 66 3.68 -18.38 3.75
CA THR A 66 4.60 -19.38 4.31
C THR A 66 4.04 -20.80 4.13
N GLY A 67 4.86 -21.81 4.41
CA GLY A 67 4.42 -23.21 4.43
C GLY A 67 3.23 -23.46 5.36
N ASP A 68 3.11 -22.68 6.43
CA ASP A 68 2.01 -22.75 7.41
C ASP A 68 0.80 -21.89 7.02
N GLY A 69 0.75 -21.39 5.78
CA GLY A 69 -0.37 -20.64 5.21
C GLY A 69 -0.46 -19.18 5.65
N GLN A 70 0.54 -18.67 6.36
CA GLN A 70 0.55 -17.28 6.83
C GLN A 70 0.91 -16.31 5.71
N PRO A 71 0.17 -15.20 5.52
CA PRO A 71 0.56 -14.14 4.57
C PRO A 71 2.00 -13.69 4.77
N LEU A 72 2.76 -13.60 3.68
CA LEU A 72 4.13 -13.06 3.69
C LEU A 72 4.10 -11.62 3.17
N PRO A 73 4.45 -10.62 3.99
CA PRO A 73 4.56 -9.24 3.54
C PRO A 73 5.66 -9.07 2.50
N GLN A 74 5.33 -8.49 1.34
CA GLN A 74 6.25 -8.27 0.23
C GLN A 74 6.16 -6.83 -0.27
N ILE A 75 7.29 -6.26 -0.69
CA ILE A 75 7.33 -4.89 -1.22
C ILE A 75 6.94 -4.90 -2.71
N VAL A 76 5.98 -4.07 -3.07
CA VAL A 76 5.42 -3.95 -4.41
C VAL A 76 5.53 -2.50 -4.90
N LEU A 77 5.89 -2.34 -6.18
CA LEU A 77 5.84 -1.07 -6.90
C LEU A 77 4.61 -1.03 -7.81
N ALA A 78 3.82 0.04 -7.73
CA ALA A 78 2.75 0.36 -8.67
C ALA A 78 2.98 1.75 -9.28
N THR A 79 2.84 1.85 -10.60
CA THR A 79 3.06 3.10 -11.34
C THR A 79 1.80 3.53 -12.07
N GLU A 80 1.55 4.83 -12.06
CA GLU A 80 0.54 5.44 -12.92
C GLU A 80 0.90 5.24 -14.40
N LYS A 81 -0.11 4.97 -15.24
CA LYS A 81 0.04 4.84 -16.68
C LYS A 81 0.00 6.18 -17.41
#